data_AF-A0A7K2LW33-F1
#
_entry.id   AF-A0A7K2LW33-F1
#
_cell.length_a   1.000
_cell.length_b   1.000
_cell.length_c   1.000
_cell.angle_alpha   90.00
_cell.angle_beta   90.00
_cell.angle_gamma   90.00
#
_symmetry.space_group_name_H-M   'P 1'
#
loop_
_entity.id
_entity.type
_entity.pdbx_description
1 polymer ?
#
loop_
_entity_poly.entity_id
_entity_poly.type
_entity_poly.pdbx_seq_one_letter_code
_entity_poly.pdbx_strand_id
1 'polypeptide(L)'
;MFWVLLLLAAWAVAGVACTRLCLAAVRAAAWDTGPATTGRDHDLTLYEAAFLSGGPARVAEVTLVSMARQRRLLLAHTGWATVVDPRGRDEMERSAIGAIGPEGQSRIAPVRAALAAADSVRGLADRLV
;
A
#
# COMPACT_ATOMS: atom_id res chain seq x y z
N MET A 1 29.45 -32.96 -28.76
CA MET A 1 29.93 -32.31 -27.51
C MET A 1 29.36 -30.89 -27.32
N PHE A 2 29.21 -30.09 -28.38
CA PHE A 2 28.59 -28.74 -28.34
C PHE A 2 27.17 -28.69 -27.75
N TRP A 3 26.37 -29.72 -28.02
CA TRP A 3 24.99 -29.82 -27.51
C TRP A 3 24.88 -29.84 -25.98
N VAL A 4 25.86 -30.43 -25.29
CA VAL A 4 25.89 -30.48 -23.82
C VAL A 4 26.17 -29.08 -23.26
N LEU A 5 27.06 -28.32 -23.90
CA LEU A 5 27.36 -26.94 -23.52
C LEU A 5 26.13 -26.03 -23.72
N LEU A 6 25.42 -26.19 -24.84
CA LEU A 6 24.17 -25.45 -25.09
C LEU A 6 23.08 -25.82 -24.08
N LEU A 7 22.94 -27.10 -23.72
CA LEU A 7 21.96 -27.56 -22.74
C LEU A 7 22.25 -27.00 -21.34
N LEU A 8 23.52 -27.02 -20.92
CA LEU A 8 23.94 -26.44 -19.64
C LEU A 8 23.70 -24.92 -19.60
N ALA A 9 24.00 -24.21 -20.69
CA ALA A 9 23.73 -22.79 -20.79
C ALA A 9 22.22 -22.49 -20.69
N ALA A 10 21.37 -23.25 -21.40
CA ALA A 10 19.92 -23.09 -21.34
C ALA A 10 19.37 -23.34 -19.92
N TRP A 11 19.85 -24.39 -19.24
CA TRP A 11 19.48 -24.68 -17.85
C TRP A 11 19.91 -23.58 -16.88
N ALA A 12 21.14 -23.07 -17.05
CA ALA A 12 21.63 -21.97 -16.23
C ALA A 12 20.78 -20.69 -16.41
N VAL A 13 20.44 -20.33 -17.65
CA VAL A 13 19.58 -19.17 -17.94
C VAL A 13 18.18 -19.36 -17.34
N ALA A 14 17.58 -20.55 -17.52
CA ALA A 14 16.26 -20.85 -16.95
C ALA A 14 16.26 -20.78 -15.41
N GLY A 15 17.30 -21.33 -14.77
CA GLY A 15 17.50 -21.25 -13.32
C GLY A 15 17.62 -19.81 -12.84
N VAL A 16 18.49 -19.01 -13.47
CA VAL A 16 18.68 -17.59 -13.12
C VAL A 16 17.40 -16.79 -13.32
N ALA A 17 16.66 -17.00 -14.42
CA ALA A 17 15.40 -16.32 -14.67
C ALA A 17 14.35 -16.67 -13.60
N CYS A 18 14.21 -17.95 -13.25
CA CYS A 18 13.31 -18.41 -12.19
C CYS A 18 13.68 -17.80 -10.84
N THR A 19 14.96 -17.83 -10.44
CA THR A 19 15.42 -17.24 -9.18
C THR A 19 15.19 -15.72 -9.16
N ARG A 20 15.47 -15.01 -10.25
CA ARG A 20 15.21 -13.56 -10.33
C ARG A 20 13.72 -13.25 -10.21
N LEU A 21 12.85 -14.07 -10.82
CA LEU A 21 11.41 -13.91 -10.72
C LEU A 21 10.93 -14.16 -9.29
N CYS A 22 11.39 -15.23 -8.63
CA CYS A 22 11.07 -15.51 -7.23
C CYS A 22 11.54 -14.39 -6.31
N LEU A 23 12.75 -13.87 -6.51
CA LEU A 23 13.26 -12.74 -5.73
C LEU A 23 12.46 -11.45 -5.97
N ALA A 24 12.05 -11.19 -7.22
CA ALA A 24 11.20 -10.06 -7.54
C ALA A 24 9.82 -10.18 -6.86
N ALA A 25 9.23 -11.37 -6.87
CA ALA A 25 7.97 -11.65 -6.20
C ALA A 25 8.07 -11.48 -4.67
N VAL A 26 9.13 -12.00 -4.04
CA VAL A 26 9.36 -11.84 -2.60
C VAL A 26 9.60 -10.39 -2.21
N ARG A 27 10.38 -9.64 -3.01
CA ARG A 27 10.60 -8.20 -2.77
C ARG A 27 9.31 -7.39 -2.91
N ALA A 28 8.48 -7.71 -3.91
CA ALA A 28 7.17 -7.10 -4.07
C ALA A 28 6.26 -7.38 -2.86
N ALA A 29 6.23 -8.63 -2.39
CA ALA A 29 5.45 -9.01 -1.21
C ALA A 29 5.98 -8.36 0.09
N ALA A 30 7.31 -8.21 0.24
CA ALA A 30 7.91 -7.55 1.39
C ALA A 30 7.50 -6.07 1.48
N TRP A 31 7.39 -5.36 0.34
CA TRP A 31 6.84 -4.00 0.31
C TRP A 31 5.37 -3.93 0.73
N ASP A 32 4.58 -4.97 0.44
CA ASP A 32 3.17 -5.04 0.85
C ASP A 32 2.99 -5.43 2.34
N THR A 33 4.03 -5.97 2.99
CA THR A 33 3.95 -6.54 4.36
C THR A 33 4.75 -5.75 5.41
N GLY A 34 5.53 -4.74 5.02
CA GLY A 34 6.46 -4.05 5.92
C GLY A 34 5.78 -3.44 7.17
N PRO A 35 6.01 -3.97 8.39
CA PRO A 35 5.62 -3.29 9.61
C PRO A 35 6.49 -2.04 9.82
N ALA A 36 5.91 -1.02 10.46
CA ALA A 36 6.59 0.23 10.82
C ALA A 36 7.91 -0.04 11.54
N THR A 37 9.03 0.16 10.83
CA THR A 37 10.37 0.01 11.39
C THR A 37 10.65 1.14 12.37
N THR A 38 10.53 0.82 13.65
CA THR A 38 11.05 1.64 14.75
C THR A 38 12.55 1.39 14.93
N GLY A 39 13.37 2.33 14.45
CA GLY A 39 14.69 2.64 15.02
C GLY A 39 15.94 2.31 14.18
N ARG A 40 16.54 3.34 13.56
CA ARG A 40 17.83 3.94 14.01
C ARG A 40 18.31 5.14 13.17
N ASP A 41 17.60 5.48 12.11
CA ASP A 41 17.37 6.83 11.60
C ASP A 41 15.84 6.91 11.44
N HIS A 42 15.20 8.05 11.72
CA HIS A 42 13.74 8.14 11.61
C HIS A 42 13.36 8.22 10.13
N ASP A 43 13.42 7.10 9.43
CA ASP A 43 12.90 6.98 8.08
C ASP A 43 11.41 7.31 8.13
N LEU A 44 11.02 8.36 7.40
CA LEU A 44 9.63 8.82 7.33
C LEU A 44 8.72 7.66 6.98
N THR A 45 7.68 7.46 7.77
CA THR A 45 6.62 6.52 7.39
C THR A 45 5.94 7.00 6.10
N LEU A 46 5.28 6.07 5.40
CA LEU A 46 4.55 6.39 4.17
C LEU A 46 3.54 7.54 4.37
N TYR A 47 2.84 7.56 5.50
CA TYR A 47 1.86 8.60 5.81
C TYR A 47 2.52 9.94 6.14
N GLU A 48 3.66 9.96 6.83
CA GLU A 48 4.41 11.19 7.12
C GLU A 48 5.01 11.77 5.83
N ALA A 49 5.59 10.94 4.98
CA ALA A 49 6.08 11.36 3.66
C ALA A 49 4.94 11.89 2.77
N ALA A 50 3.77 11.25 2.82
CA ALA A 50 2.56 11.73 2.14
C ALA A 50 2.11 13.10 2.70
N PHE A 51 2.12 13.26 4.03
CA PHE A 51 1.75 14.52 4.67
C PHE A 51 2.70 15.66 4.32
N LEU A 52 4.01 15.42 4.40
CA LEU A 52 5.02 16.43 4.08
C LEU A 52 5.02 16.80 2.59
N SER A 53 4.63 15.88 1.70
CA SER A 53 4.58 16.13 0.26
C SER A 53 3.29 16.77 -0.25
N GLY A 54 2.18 16.70 0.49
CA GLY A 54 0.90 17.19 0.00
C GLY A 54 -0.21 17.35 1.04
N GLY A 55 0.14 17.32 2.33
CA GLY A 55 -0.77 17.53 3.45
C GLY A 55 -1.81 16.41 3.64
N PRO A 56 -2.89 16.71 4.40
CA PRO A 56 -3.92 15.74 4.76
C PRO A 56 -4.58 15.02 3.58
N ALA A 57 -4.81 15.75 2.48
CA ALA A 57 -5.44 15.19 1.28
C ALA A 57 -4.57 14.11 0.64
N ARG A 58 -3.24 14.31 0.61
CA ARG A 58 -2.31 13.32 0.08
C ARG A 58 -2.24 12.07 0.96
N VAL A 59 -2.31 12.22 2.28
CA VAL A 59 -2.40 11.09 3.20
C VAL A 59 -3.64 10.24 2.88
N ALA A 60 -4.81 10.87 2.72
CA ALA A 60 -6.03 10.16 2.37
C ALA A 60 -5.94 9.40 1.03
N GLU A 61 -5.34 10.01 0.00
CA GLU A 61 -5.12 9.36 -1.30
C GLU A 61 -4.19 8.15 -1.17
N VAL A 62 -3.07 8.31 -0.47
CA VAL A 62 -2.09 7.24 -0.28
C VAL A 62 -2.68 6.09 0.54
N THR A 63 -3.47 6.36 1.58
CA THR A 63 -4.18 5.33 2.34
C THR A 63 -5.12 4.53 1.44
N LEU A 64 -5.98 5.19 0.65
CA LEU A 64 -6.93 4.51 -0.24
C LEU A 64 -6.20 3.67 -1.31
N VAL A 65 -5.16 4.21 -1.93
CA VAL A 65 -4.39 3.51 -2.96
C VAL A 65 -3.59 2.34 -2.35
N SER A 66 -2.99 2.52 -1.17
CA SER A 66 -2.27 1.46 -0.45
C SER A 66 -3.20 0.29 -0.12
N MET A 67 -4.38 0.58 0.45
CA MET A 67 -5.39 -0.45 0.72
C MET A 67 -5.87 -1.14 -0.56
N ALA A 68 -6.02 -0.41 -1.66
CA ALA A 68 -6.42 -0.99 -2.94
C ALA A 68 -5.35 -1.93 -3.51
N ARG A 69 -4.07 -1.55 -3.43
CA ARG A 69 -2.93 -2.38 -3.83
C ARG A 69 -2.85 -3.66 -3.00
N GLN A 70 -3.13 -3.57 -1.70
CA GLN A 70 -3.19 -4.71 -0.80
C GLN A 70 -4.48 -5.55 -0.94
N ARG A 71 -5.34 -5.25 -1.93
CA ARG A 71 -6.63 -5.93 -2.19
C ARG A 71 -7.64 -5.84 -1.05
N ARG A 72 -7.58 -4.77 -0.27
CA ARG A 72 -8.47 -4.54 0.88
C ARG A 72 -9.56 -3.51 0.57
N LEU A 73 -9.32 -2.67 -0.43
CA LEU A 73 -10.35 -1.89 -1.12
C LEU A 73 -10.38 -2.23 -2.60
N LEU A 74 -11.54 -2.10 -3.22
CA LEU A 74 -11.70 -2.00 -4.66
C LEU A 74 -12.01 -0.55 -5.00
N LEU A 75 -11.14 0.09 -5.80
CA LEU A 75 -11.36 1.42 -6.33
C LEU A 75 -11.82 1.30 -7.77
N ALA A 76 -13.12 1.51 -8.00
CA ALA A 76 -13.70 1.43 -9.33
C ALA A 76 -13.40 2.70 -10.12
N HIS A 77 -13.15 2.55 -11.42
CA HIS A 77 -12.95 3.65 -12.37
C HIS A 77 -14.15 4.61 -12.44
N THR A 78 -15.33 4.17 -11.98
CA THR A 78 -16.56 4.97 -11.86
C THR A 78 -16.58 5.89 -10.63
N GLY A 79 -15.51 5.91 -9.84
CA GLY A 79 -15.37 6.78 -8.67
C GLY A 79 -15.98 6.20 -7.39
N TRP A 80 -16.05 4.88 -7.27
CA TRP A 80 -16.54 4.17 -6.08
C TRP A 80 -15.40 3.45 -5.36
N ALA A 81 -15.44 3.46 -4.03
CA ALA A 81 -14.62 2.65 -3.16
C ALA A 81 -15.50 1.58 -2.51
N THR A 82 -15.07 0.33 -2.58
CA THR A 82 -15.75 -0.81 -1.95
C THR A 82 -14.78 -1.51 -1.01
N VAL A 83 -15.20 -1.78 0.22
CA VAL A 83 -14.45 -2.52 1.21
C VAL A 83 -14.45 -4.00 0.85
N VAL A 84 -13.27 -4.58 0.66
CA VAL A 84 -13.08 -6.02 0.41
C VAL A 84 -12.72 -6.74 1.70
N ASP A 85 -11.89 -6.12 2.54
CA ASP A 85 -11.53 -6.61 3.87
C ASP A 85 -11.84 -5.52 4.92
N PRO A 86 -12.83 -5.74 5.81
CA PRO A 86 -13.24 -4.74 6.79
C PRO A 86 -12.31 -4.64 8.01
N ARG A 87 -11.25 -5.47 8.10
CA ARG A 87 -10.30 -5.39 9.22
C ARG A 87 -9.19 -4.40 8.93
N GLY A 88 -9.31 -3.17 9.44
CA GLY A 88 -8.23 -2.16 9.40
C GLY A 88 -7.02 -2.57 10.26
N ARG A 89 -5.81 -2.53 9.69
CA ARG A 89 -4.55 -2.91 10.35
C ARG A 89 -3.95 -1.77 11.16
N ASP A 90 -4.17 -0.54 10.70
CA ASP A 90 -3.73 0.68 11.38
C ASP A 90 -4.90 1.66 11.58
N GLU A 91 -4.61 2.83 12.16
CA GLU A 91 -5.59 3.88 12.41
C GLU A 91 -6.13 4.53 11.13
N MET A 92 -5.28 4.72 10.11
CA MET A 92 -5.65 5.36 8.84
C MET A 92 -6.64 4.49 8.07
N GLU A 93 -6.38 3.19 8.02
CA GLU A 93 -7.25 2.23 7.35
C GLU A 93 -8.58 2.06 8.08
N ARG A 94 -8.57 2.02 9.43
CA ARG A 94 -9.81 2.01 10.22
C ARG A 94 -10.64 3.27 9.95
N SER A 95 -9.99 4.44 9.86
CA SER A 95 -10.66 5.68 9.47
C SER A 95 -11.21 5.62 8.03
N ALA A 96 -10.49 5.01 7.08
CA ALA A 96 -10.95 4.86 5.71
C ALA A 96 -12.20 3.93 5.62
N ILE A 97 -12.17 2.80 6.31
CA ILE A 97 -13.30 1.86 6.39
C ILE A 97 -14.50 2.54 7.06
N GLY A 98 -14.27 3.27 8.16
CA GLY A 98 -15.30 4.06 8.83
C GLY A 98 -15.91 5.15 7.94
N ALA A 99 -15.09 5.83 7.13
CA ALA A 99 -15.54 6.86 6.19
C ALA A 99 -16.35 6.28 5.01
N ILE A 100 -16.10 5.03 4.60
CA ILE A 100 -16.93 4.34 3.62
C ILE A 100 -18.29 3.95 4.23
N GLY A 101 -18.30 3.59 5.51
CA GLY A 101 -19.52 3.29 6.26
C GLY A 101 -19.95 1.82 6.17
N PRO A 102 -21.05 1.46 6.87
CA PRO A 102 -21.47 0.07 7.07
C PRO A 102 -21.95 -0.62 5.79
N GLU A 103 -22.41 0.15 4.80
CA GLU A 103 -22.82 -0.36 3.48
C GLU A 103 -21.65 -0.94 2.69
N GLY A 104 -20.41 -0.72 3.14
CA GLY A 104 -19.21 -1.27 2.52
C GLY A 104 -18.86 -0.65 1.16
N GLN A 105 -19.62 0.34 0.69
CA GLN A 105 -19.35 1.07 -0.54
C GLN A 105 -19.72 2.54 -0.43
N SER A 106 -18.90 3.42 -1.01
CA SER A 106 -19.16 4.86 -1.05
C SER A 106 -18.39 5.53 -2.19
N ARG A 107 -18.74 6.77 -2.54
CA ARG A 107 -18.01 7.54 -3.55
C ARG A 107 -16.63 7.92 -3.03
N ILE A 108 -15.60 7.83 -3.88
CA ILE A 108 -14.21 8.11 -3.51
C ILE A 108 -14.03 9.56 -3.02
N ALA A 109 -14.66 10.52 -3.70
CA ALA A 109 -14.50 11.95 -3.38
C ALA A 109 -14.90 12.31 -1.92
N PRO A 110 -16.11 11.97 -1.43
CA PRO A 110 -16.48 12.24 -0.04
C PRO A 110 -15.67 11.40 0.96
N VAL A 111 -15.35 10.14 0.64
CA VAL A 111 -14.50 9.30 1.50
C VAL A 111 -13.12 9.94 1.69
N ARG A 112 -12.50 10.42 0.61
CA ARG A 112 -11.20 11.12 0.66
C ARG A 112 -11.27 12.38 1.52
N ALA A 113 -12.34 13.18 1.36
CA ALA A 113 -12.52 14.40 2.16
C ALA A 113 -12.70 14.08 3.65
N ALA A 114 -13.53 13.08 3.97
CA ALA A 114 -13.75 12.63 5.35
C ALA A 114 -12.47 12.08 5.98
N LEU A 115 -11.70 11.29 5.22
CA LEU A 115 -10.44 10.72 5.68
C LEU A 115 -9.37 11.79 5.91
N ALA A 116 -9.26 12.79 5.03
CA ALA A 116 -8.34 13.92 5.21
C ALA A 116 -8.67 14.75 6.47
N ALA A 117 -9.94 14.76 6.89
CA ALA A 117 -10.41 15.41 8.10
C ALA A 117 -10.51 14.45 9.31
N ALA A 118 -9.97 13.23 9.24
CA ALA A 118 -10.04 12.28 10.33
C ALA A 118 -9.08 12.63 11.47
N ASP A 119 -9.43 12.23 12.70
CA ASP A 119 -8.58 12.43 13.88
C ASP A 119 -7.22 11.75 13.76
N SER A 120 -7.14 10.62 13.04
CA SER A 120 -5.88 9.94 12.74
C SER A 120 -4.92 10.82 11.94
N VAL A 121 -5.43 11.60 10.98
CA VAL A 121 -4.62 12.54 10.18
C VAL A 121 -4.27 13.80 10.97
N ARG A 122 -5.18 14.28 11.84
CA ARG A 122 -4.85 15.37 12.77
C ARG A 122 -3.74 14.96 13.74
N GLY A 123 -3.87 13.79 14.37
CA GLY A 123 -2.86 13.28 15.29
C GLY A 123 -1.51 13.02 14.61
N LEU A 124 -1.49 12.71 13.30
CA LEU A 124 -0.27 12.67 12.51
C LEU A 124 0.36 14.06 12.35
N ALA A 125 -0.45 15.07 12.01
CA ALA A 125 0.01 16.45 11.85
C ALA A 125 0.61 17.00 13.15
N ASP A 126 -0.06 16.75 14.29
CA ASP A 126 0.37 17.20 15.61
C ASP A 126 1.70 16.58 16.07
N ARG A 127 2.12 15.45 15.49
CA ARG A 127 3.44 14.84 15.75
C ARG A 127 4.56 15.38 14.88
N LEU A 128 4.22 15.97 13.72
CA LEU A 128 5.18 16.47 12.72
C LEU A 128 5.53 17.95 12.91
N VAL A 129 4.75 18.69 13.70
CA VAL A 129 4.92 20.13 14.01
C VAL A 129 5.37 20.28 15.46
#